data_AF-A0A4R1AWS3-F1
#
_entry.id   AF-A0A4R1AWS3-F1
#
_cell.length_a   1.000
_cell.length_b   1.000
_cell.length_c   1.000
_cell.angle_alpha   90.00
_cell.angle_beta   90.00
_cell.angle_gamma   90.00
#
_symmetry.space_group_name_H-M   'P 1'
#
loop_
_entity.id
_entity.type
_entity.pdbx_description
1 polymer ?
#
loop_
_entity_poly.entity_id
_entity_poly.type
_entity_poly.pdbx_seq_one_letter_code
_entity_poly.pdbx_strand_id
1 'polypeptide(L)' 'MDNFSNGRLLELVYDGRTYEFLEFIRIDRICENTYITLKNVITTEMFTFDEKKIRSIRMKIHPHSLSLSKKRESSCRK' A
#
# COMPACT_ATOMS: atom_id res chain seq x y z
N MET A 1 0.04 -13.20 17.30
CA MET A 1 -0.49 -11.87 16.96
C MET A 1 0.47 -11.34 15.91
N ASP A 2 0.06 -11.03 14.68
CA ASP A 2 -0.97 -10.04 14.36
C ASP A 2 -1.79 -10.38 13.10
N ASN A 3 -3.01 -9.85 13.10
CA ASN A 3 -4.03 -9.97 12.07
C ASN A 3 -3.49 -9.51 10.70
N PHE A 4 -3.31 -10.45 9.77
CA PHE A 4 -3.29 -10.15 8.34
C PHE A 4 -4.70 -9.76 7.92
N SER A 5 -5.09 -8.54 8.26
CA SER A 5 -6.29 -7.89 7.76
C SER A 5 -6.29 -8.09 6.25
N ASN A 6 -7.37 -8.65 5.71
CA ASN A 6 -7.63 -8.78 4.28
C ASN A 6 -7.45 -7.40 3.62
N GLY A 7 -6.20 -7.11 3.23
CA GLY A 7 -5.72 -5.76 2.99
C GLY A 7 -6.34 -5.26 1.72
N ARG A 8 -7.33 -4.38 1.85
CA ARG A 8 -7.90 -3.64 0.73
C ARG A 8 -6.82 -2.70 0.21
N LEU A 9 -5.97 -3.21 -0.68
CA LEU A 9 -4.93 -2.42 -1.33
C LEU A 9 -5.57 -1.58 -2.43
N LEU A 10 -5.00 -0.40 -2.63
CA LEU A 10 -5.43 0.57 -3.62
C LEU A 10 -4.53 0.51 -4.84
N GLU A 11 -5.14 0.71 -6.00
CA GLU A 11 -4.50 1.13 -7.23
C GLU A 11 -4.90 2.59 -7.48
N LEU A 12 -3.93 3.43 -7.80
CA LEU A 12 -4.12 4.85 -8.03
C LEU A 12 -3.47 5.25 -9.34
N VAL A 13 -4.20 5.98 -10.19
CA VAL A 13 -3.68 6.57 -11.42
C VAL A 13 -3.45 8.07 -11.19
N TYR A 14 -2.19 8.50 -11.25
CA TYR A 14 -1.76 9.87 -11.03
C TYR A 14 -0.89 10.34 -12.18
N ASP A 15 -1.26 11.45 -12.81
CA ASP A 15 -0.50 12.05 -13.91
C ASP A 15 -0.09 11.05 -15.03
N GLY A 16 -1.01 10.14 -15.37
CA GLY A 16 -0.79 9.10 -16.39
C GLY A 16 0.06 7.90 -15.94
N ARG A 17 0.51 7.86 -14.68
CA ARG A 17 1.22 6.72 -14.09
C ARG A 17 0.31 5.94 -13.15
N THR A 18 0.45 4.62 -13.16
CA THR A 18 -0.29 3.73 -12.26
C THR A 18 0.59 3.32 -11.09
N TYR A 19 0.05 3.42 -9.89
CA TYR A 19 0.66 3.01 -8.64
C TYR A 19 -0.20 1.91 -8.01
N GLU A 20 0.39 0.77 -7.70
CA GLU A 20 -0.29 -0.41 -7.15
C GLU A 20 0.20 -0.73 -5.73
N PHE A 21 -0.50 -1.66 -5.07
CA PHE A 21 -0.16 -2.16 -3.73
C PHE A 21 -0.11 -1.06 -2.67
N LEU A 22 -1.01 -0.07 -2.78
CA LEU A 22 -1.03 1.08 -1.90
C LEU A 22 -1.94 0.85 -0.70
N GLU A 23 -1.43 1.12 0.49
CA GLU A 23 -2.18 1.18 1.74
C GLU A 23 -2.47 2.63 2.11
N PHE A 24 -3.69 2.89 2.56
CA PHE A 24 -4.08 4.22 3.01
C PHE A 24 -3.37 4.58 4.33
N ILE A 25 -2.74 5.75 4.38
CA ILE A 25 -2.11 6.25 5.60
C ILE A 25 -2.89 7.43 6.18
N ARG A 26 -3.10 8.51 5.40
CA ARG A 26 -3.84 9.70 5.85
C ARG A 26 -4.30 10.60 4.70
N ILE A 27 -5.21 11.51 5.02
CA ILE A 27 -5.58 12.66 4.19
C ILE A 27 -5.21 13.92 4.94
N ASP A 28 -4.51 14.82 4.27
CA ASP A 28 -4.15 16.14 4.77
C ASP A 28 -4.87 17.20 3.94
N ARG A 29 -5.49 18.19 4.60
CA ARG A 29 -6.08 19.37 3.93
C ARG A 29 -5.22 20.58 4.27
N ILE A 30 -4.60 21.18 3.26
CA ILE A 30 -3.74 22.35 3.41
C ILE A 30 -4.32 23.46 2.53
N CYS A 31 -4.81 24.51 3.17
CA CYS A 31 -5.62 25.54 2.53
C CYS A 31 -6.82 24.90 1.79
N GLU A 32 -6.89 25.08 0.46
CA GLU A 32 -7.95 24.57 -0.42
C GLU A 32 -7.54 23.31 -1.21
N ASN A 33 -6.42 22.70 -0.84
CA ASN A 33 -5.89 21.51 -1.49
C ASN A 33 -5.96 20.30 -0.56
N THR A 34 -6.45 19.18 -1.09
CA THR A 34 -6.47 17.88 -0.42
C THR A 34 -5.29 17.04 -0.92
N TYR A 35 -4.54 16.48 0.02
CA TYR A 35 -3.45 15.55 -0.25
C TYR A 35 -3.75 14.19 0.36
N ILE A 36 -3.49 13.13 -0.39
CA ILE A 36 -3.67 11.75 0.07
C ILE A 36 -2.29 11.12 0.20
N THR A 37 -1.95 10.64 1.38
CA THR A 37 -0.71 9.91 1.62
C THR A 37 -0.98 8.41 1.67
N LEU A 38 -0.31 7.68 0.80
CA LEU A 38 -0.40 6.23 0.67
C LEU A 38 0.99 5.58 0.80
N LYS A 39 1.03 4.35 1.29
CA LYS A 39 2.26 3.57 1.41
C LYS A 39 2.24 2.42 0.42
N ASN A 40 3.28 2.26 -0.38
CA ASN A 40 3.46 1.02 -1.12
C ASN A 40 3.93 -0.07 -0.16
N VAL A 41 3.14 -1.13 0.01
CA VAL A 41 3.45 -2.18 0.99
C VAL A 41 4.60 -3.10 0.54
N ILE A 42 4.93 -3.12 -0.75
CA ILE A 42 6.03 -3.91 -1.31
C ILE A 42 7.36 -3.15 -1.16
N THR A 43 7.41 -1.89 -1.61
CA THR A 43 8.65 -1.10 -1.58
C THR A 43 8.86 -0.37 -0.26
N THR A 44 7.83 -0.31 0.59
CA THR A 44 7.77 0.46 1.85
C THR A 44 7.82 1.98 1.67
N GLU A 45 7.82 2.47 0.43
CA GLU A 45 7.85 3.89 0.08
C GLU A 45 6.53 4.59 0.40
N MET A 46 6.63 5.87 0.77
CA MET A 46 5.50 6.74 1.05
C MET A 46 5.30 7.72 -0.10
N PHE A 47 4.07 7.84 -0.57
CA PHE A 47 3.70 8.74 -1.66
C PHE A 47 2.59 9.69 -1.19
N THR A 48 2.76 10.99 -1.47
CA THR A 48 1.72 12.00 -1.23
C THR A 48 1.22 12.51 -2.57
N PHE A 49 -0.08 12.36 -2.81
CA PHE A 49 -0.74 12.73 -4.05
C PHE A 49 -1.66 13.93 -3.84
N ASP A 50 -1.60 14.91 -4.72
CA ASP A 50 -2.61 15.97 -4.82
C ASP A 50 -3.89 15.38 -5.42
N GLU A 51 -5.01 15.46 -4.68
CA GLU A 51 -6.32 14.94 -5.10
C GLU A 51 -6.71 15.41 -6.50
N LYS A 52 -6.40 16.66 -6.85
CA LYS A 52 -6.79 17.27 -8.14
C LYS A 52 -6.11 16.62 -9.35
N LYS A 53 -5.02 15.88 -9.13
CA LYS A 53 -4.24 15.20 -10.18
C LYS A 53 -4.48 13.69 -10.23
N ILE A 54 -5.29 13.17 -9.31
CA ILE A 54 -5.68 11.76 -9.30
C ILE A 54 -6.77 11.55 -10.35
N ARG A 55 -6.52 10.66 -11.30
CA ARG A 55 -7.47 10.32 -12.36
C ARG A 55 -8.42 9.19 -11.95
N SER A 56 -7.96 8.26 -11.10
CA SER A 56 -8.74 7.12 -10.65
C SER A 56 -8.14 6.52 -9.38
N ILE A 57 -9.00 6.05 -8.48
CA ILE A 57 -8.64 5.22 -7.32
C ILE A 57 -9.51 3.98 -7.36
N ARG A 58 -8.90 2.80 -7.27
CA ARG A 58 -9.59 1.51 -7.28
C ARG A 58 -9.13 0.66 -6.12
N MET A 59 -10.07 0.03 -5.43
CA MET A 59 -9.75 -0.95 -4.41
C MET A 59 -9.59 -2.32 -5.06
N LYS A 60 -8.39 -2.90 -4.96
CA LYS A 60 -8.13 -4.29 -5.37
C LYS A 60 -8.09 -5.17 -4.13
N ILE A 61 -9.12 -6.02 -4.00
CA ILE A 61 -9.10 -7.11 -3.03
C ILE A 61 -8.12 -8.13 -3.59
N HIS A 62 -6.96 -8.27 -2.95
CA HIS A 62 -6.03 -9.34 -3.28
C HIS A 62 -6.44 -10.55 -2.44
N PRO A 63 -7.00 -11.62 -3.05
CA PRO A 63 -7.23 -12.86 -2.33
C PRO A 63 -5.87 -13.39 -1.87
N HIS A 64 -5.73 -13.60 -0.56
CA HIS A 64 -4.52 -14.12 0.04
C HIS A 64 -4.23 -15.52 -0.52
N SER A 65 -3.28 -15.62 -1.46
CA SER A 65 -2.65 -16.90 -1.80
C SER A 65 -1.15 -16.73 -2.00
N LEU A 66 -0.41 -17.39 -1.09
CA LEU A 66 0.98 -17.86 -1.18
C LEU A 66 2.13 -16.99 -0.60
N SER A 67 2.27 -17.12 0.73
CA SER A 67 3.46 -17.59 1.45
C SER A 67 4.83 -17.61 0.74
N LEU A 68 5.79 -16.84 1.28
CA LEU A 68 7.20 -17.27 1.41
C LEU A 68 7.81 -16.69 2.69
N SER A 69 7.38 -17.23 3.84
CA SER A 69 8.20 -17.20 5.05
C SER A 69 9.34 -18.21 4.89
N LYS A 70 10.52 -17.77 4.44
CA LYS A 70 11.75 -18.54 4.66
C LYS A 70 12.06 -18.50 6.16
N LYS A 71 11.53 -19.47 6.91
CA LYS A 71 12.09 -19.84 8.22
C LYS A 71 13.55 -20.26 7.96
N ARG A 72 14.52 -19.45 8.40
CA ARG A 72 15.89 -19.93 8.64
C ARG A 72 15.82 -20.78 9.91
N GLU A 73 15.77 -22.09 9.73
CA GLU A 73 15.94 -23.07 10.80
C GLU A 73 17.38 -22.95 11.33
N SER A 74 17.51 -22.48 12.56
CA SER A 74 18.77 -22.48 13.30
C SER A 74 19.05 -23.91 13.77
N SER A 75 19.90 -24.63 13.04
CA SER A 75 20.47 -25.90 13.49
C SER A 75 21.51 -25.63 14.57
N CYS A 76 21.11 -25.73 15.84
CA CYS A 76 22.05 -25.89 16.94
C CYS A 76 22.42 -27.36 17.06
N ARG A 77 23.72 -27.61 16.82
CA ARG A 77 24.44 -28.88 16.99
C ARG A 77 24.19 -29.48 18.39
N LYS A 78 24.06 -30.80 18.44
CA LYS A 78 24.44 -31.63 19.58
C LYS A 78 25.39 -32.70 19.10
#